data_AF-A0ABD3VFB8-F1
#
_entry.id   AF-A0ABD3VFB8-F1
#
_cell.length_a   1.000
_cell.length_b   1.000
_cell.length_c   1.000
_cell.angle_alpha   90.00
_cell.angle_beta   90.00
_cell.angle_gamma   90.00
#
_symmetry.space_group_name_H-M   'P 1'
#
loop_
_entity.id
_entity.type
_entity.pdbx_description
1 polymer ?
#
loop_
_entity_poly.entity_id
_entity_poly.type
_entity_poly.pdbx_seq_one_letter_code
_entity_poly.pdbx_strand_id
1 'polypeptide(L)'
;MGDDELEELRARRLAEMQAQYGRKGGGPSQKDDEEAKEKMKDMKNSILSQVLDQSARARLNTIAVAKPEKAQMIEGMLIQMAQTGQIQSKLSEDQLIGLLSRVTEKTQKKTTVKFDRRRAQLDDSDED
;
A
#
# COMPACT_ATOMS: atom_id res chain seq x y z
N MET A 1 14.35 31.03 30.26
CA MET A 1 14.33 29.57 30.48
C MET A 1 12.97 29.07 30.93
N GLY A 2 12.23 29.72 31.86
CA GLY A 2 10.84 29.33 32.16
C GLY A 2 9.80 29.86 31.17
N ASP A 3 10.08 31.00 30.51
CA ASP A 3 9.17 31.60 29.52
C ASP A 3 9.20 30.88 28.16
N ASP A 4 10.35 30.35 27.74
CA ASP A 4 10.51 29.64 26.46
C ASP A 4 9.67 28.34 26.43
N GLU A 5 9.66 27.60 27.55
CA GLU A 5 8.88 26.37 27.72
C GLU A 5 7.37 26.66 27.78
N LEU A 6 6.99 27.84 28.30
CA LEU A 6 5.61 28.32 28.34
C LEU A 6 5.10 28.75 26.96
N GLU A 7 5.96 29.41 26.17
CA GLU A 7 5.67 29.81 24.81
C GLU A 7 5.57 28.61 23.87
N GLU A 8 6.44 27.62 24.02
CA GLU A 8 6.34 26.34 23.29
C GLU A 8 5.05 25.61 23.64
N LEU A 9 4.66 25.57 24.91
CA LEU A 9 3.41 24.94 25.34
C LEU A 9 2.19 25.68 24.78
N ARG A 10 2.23 27.02 24.71
CA ARG A 10 1.17 27.85 24.12
C ARG A 10 1.09 27.67 22.60
N ALA A 11 2.24 27.65 21.91
CA ALA A 11 2.33 27.42 20.47
C ALA A 11 1.82 26.02 20.10
N ARG A 12 2.19 25.01 20.88
CA ARG A 12 1.72 23.62 20.69
C ARG A 12 0.22 23.49 20.91
N ARG A 13 -0.33 24.13 21.94
CA ARG A 13 -1.78 24.15 22.21
C ARG A 13 -2.55 24.90 21.14
N LEU A 14 -1.98 25.98 20.61
CA LEU A 14 -2.56 26.76 19.51
C LEU A 14 -2.58 25.96 18.20
N ALA A 15 -1.50 25.24 17.87
CA ALA A 15 -1.43 24.38 16.70
C ALA A 15 -2.40 23.18 16.80
N GLU A 16 -2.50 22.57 17.98
CA GLU A 16 -3.46 21.48 18.25
C GLU A 16 -4.91 21.98 18.12
N MET A 17 -5.20 23.18 18.62
CA MET A 17 -6.51 23.81 18.48
C MET A 17 -6.79 24.20 17.02
N GLN A 18 -5.82 24.73 16.28
CA GLN A 18 -5.97 25.04 14.85
C GLN A 18 -6.21 23.79 14.01
N ALA A 19 -5.54 22.67 14.31
CA ALA A 19 -5.80 21.38 13.69
C ALA A 19 -7.22 20.86 14.02
N GLN A 20 -7.69 21.05 15.25
CA GLN A 20 -9.02 20.62 15.69
C GLN A 20 -10.14 21.49 15.10
N TYR A 21 -9.92 22.80 14.93
CA TYR A 21 -10.85 23.74 14.27
C TYR A 21 -10.83 23.61 12.74
N GLY A 22 -9.67 23.30 12.13
CA GLY A 22 -9.55 22.98 10.70
C GLY A 22 -10.32 21.71 10.30
N ARG A 23 -10.41 20.73 11.21
CA ARG A 23 -11.17 19.48 11.01
C ARG A 23 -12.71 19.67 11.00
N LYS A 24 -13.22 20.78 11.53
CA LYS A 24 -14.67 21.02 11.70
C LYS A 24 -15.24 22.04 10.68
N GLY A 25 -14.39 22.75 9.94
CA GLY A 25 -14.80 23.86 9.03
C GLY A 25 -14.53 23.66 7.54
N GLY A 26 -13.90 22.56 7.12
CA GLY A 26 -13.67 22.22 5.73
C GLY A 26 -13.33 20.74 5.65
N GLY A 27 -13.96 20.01 4.73
CA GLY A 27 -13.77 18.57 4.55
C GLY A 27 -12.29 18.18 4.38
N PRO A 28 -11.97 16.88 4.46
CA PRO A 28 -10.59 16.38 4.39
C PRO A 28 -9.85 17.10 3.27
N SER A 29 -8.90 17.94 3.66
CA SER A 29 -8.16 18.75 2.71
C SER A 29 -7.38 17.77 1.86
N GLN A 30 -7.55 17.82 0.53
CA GLN A 30 -6.84 16.97 -0.42
C GLN A 30 -5.33 16.86 -0.15
N LYS A 31 -4.74 17.88 0.49
CA LYS A 31 -3.35 17.87 0.98
C LYS A 31 -3.04 16.78 2.01
N ASP A 32 -3.88 16.53 3.01
CA ASP A 32 -3.65 15.48 4.00
C ASP A 32 -3.74 14.07 3.37
N ASP A 33 -4.69 13.88 2.46
CA ASP A 33 -4.84 12.62 1.70
C ASP A 33 -3.68 12.39 0.72
N GLU A 34 -3.18 13.45 0.10
CA GLU A 34 -2.05 13.40 -0.83
C GLU A 34 -0.74 13.12 -0.09
N GLU A 35 -0.51 13.78 1.05
CA GLU A 35 0.67 13.55 1.89
C GLU A 35 0.67 12.12 2.49
N ALA A 36 -0.49 11.58 2.87
CA ALA A 36 -0.61 10.20 3.32
C ALA A 36 -0.32 9.20 2.18
N LYS A 37 -0.79 9.47 0.96
CA LYS A 37 -0.50 8.63 -0.21
C LYS A 37 0.96 8.69 -0.62
N GLU A 38 1.60 9.86 -0.56
CA GLU A 38 3.03 10.01 -0.83
C GLU A 38 3.87 9.26 0.19
N LYS A 39 3.58 9.40 1.50
CA LYS A 39 4.27 8.62 2.55
C LYS A 39 4.15 7.12 2.33
N MET A 40 2.98 6.62 1.91
CA MET A 40 2.82 5.21 1.56
C MET A 40 3.61 4.82 0.30
N LYS A 41 3.66 5.69 -0.72
CA LYS A 41 4.45 5.45 -1.94
C LYS A 41 5.94 5.43 -1.65
N ASP A 42 6.44 6.36 -0.84
CA ASP A 42 7.84 6.42 -0.44
C ASP A 42 8.25 5.21 0.39
N MET A 43 7.39 4.80 1.33
CA MET A 43 7.63 3.57 2.10
C MET A 43 7.67 2.35 1.17
N LYS A 44 6.74 2.24 0.22
CA LYS A 44 6.74 1.17 -0.79
C LYS A 44 7.99 1.20 -1.66
N ASN A 45 8.39 2.38 -2.16
CA ASN A 45 9.56 2.54 -3.01
C ASN A 45 10.85 2.23 -2.24
N SER A 46 10.93 2.62 -0.96
CA SER A 46 12.05 2.27 -0.07
C SER A 46 12.18 0.77 0.09
N ILE A 47 11.08 0.05 0.37
CA ILE A 47 11.06 -1.41 0.45
C ILE A 47 11.50 -2.04 -0.88
N LEU A 48 10.89 -1.60 -1.99
CA LEU A 48 11.25 -2.08 -3.32
C LEU A 48 12.72 -1.81 -3.66
N SER A 49 13.28 -0.69 -3.20
CA SER A 49 14.69 -0.33 -3.41
C SER A 49 15.68 -1.22 -2.67
N GLN A 50 15.29 -1.72 -1.49
CA GLN A 50 16.10 -2.62 -0.69
C GLN A 50 16.05 -4.06 -1.23
N VAL A 51 14.91 -4.41 -1.82
CA VAL A 51 14.59 -5.78 -2.25
C VAL A 51 14.95 -6.03 -3.72
N LEU A 52 14.96 -5.01 -4.58
CA LEU A 52 15.30 -5.12 -6.00
C LEU A 52 16.77 -4.76 -6.27
N ASP A 53 17.43 -5.52 -7.15
CA ASP A 53 18.72 -5.14 -7.71
C ASP A 53 18.60 -4.03 -8.78
N GLN A 54 19.70 -3.38 -9.14
CA GLN A 54 19.74 -2.37 -10.22
C GLN A 54 19.23 -2.93 -11.55
N SER A 55 19.60 -4.17 -11.88
CA SER A 55 19.13 -4.90 -13.07
C SER A 55 17.60 -5.07 -13.06
N ALA A 56 17.06 -5.52 -11.92
CA ALA A 56 15.62 -5.74 -11.75
C ALA A 56 14.82 -4.44 -11.81
N ARG A 57 15.36 -3.32 -11.31
CA ARG A 57 14.74 -1.98 -11.43
C ARG A 57 14.62 -1.52 -12.88
N ALA A 58 15.69 -1.65 -13.67
CA ALA A 58 15.66 -1.29 -15.08
C ALA A 58 14.63 -2.14 -15.85
N ARG A 59 14.56 -3.44 -15.54
CA ARG A 59 13.58 -4.33 -16.15
C ARG A 59 12.14 -4.01 -15.73
N LEU A 60 11.92 -3.78 -14.44
CA LEU A 60 10.60 -3.40 -13.91
C LEU A 60 10.11 -2.10 -14.56
N ASN A 61 10.98 -1.10 -14.75
CA ASN A 61 10.64 0.14 -15.44
C ASN A 61 10.28 -0.11 -16.93
N THR A 62 11.06 -0.94 -17.62
CA THR A 62 10.77 -1.33 -19.02
C THR A 62 9.43 -2.08 -19.13
N ILE A 63 9.15 -2.99 -18.19
CA ILE A 63 7.87 -3.72 -18.12
C ILE A 63 6.72 -2.77 -17.76
N ALA A 64 6.93 -1.80 -16.88
CA ALA A 64 5.90 -0.81 -16.52
C ALA A 64 5.49 0.04 -17.72
N VAL A 65 6.45 0.44 -18.55
CA VAL A 65 6.19 1.15 -19.81
C VAL A 65 5.46 0.27 -20.82
N ALA A 66 5.87 -1.00 -20.97
CA ALA A 66 5.28 -1.90 -21.94
C ALA A 66 3.89 -2.43 -21.52
N LYS A 67 3.72 -2.77 -20.24
CA LYS A 67 2.53 -3.41 -19.64
C LYS A 67 2.41 -3.03 -18.15
N PRO A 68 1.80 -1.87 -17.83
CA PRO A 68 1.71 -1.37 -16.46
C PRO A 68 0.94 -2.30 -15.52
N GLU A 69 -0.11 -2.97 -16.00
CA GLU A 69 -0.89 -3.93 -15.21
C GLU A 69 -0.04 -5.06 -14.63
N LYS A 70 0.95 -5.53 -15.39
CA LYS A 70 1.84 -6.59 -14.95
C LYS A 70 2.89 -6.09 -13.95
N ALA A 71 3.38 -4.87 -14.14
CA ALA A 71 4.30 -4.24 -13.19
C ALA A 71 3.62 -4.05 -11.83
N GLN A 72 2.38 -3.55 -11.80
CA GLN A 72 1.63 -3.37 -10.55
C GLN A 72 1.40 -4.68 -9.78
N MET A 73 1.08 -5.78 -10.49
CA MET A 73 0.94 -7.10 -9.86
C MET A 73 2.25 -7.56 -9.20
N ILE A 74 3.39 -7.33 -9.86
CA ILE A 74 4.70 -7.67 -9.31
C ILE A 74 5.08 -6.78 -8.14
N GLU A 75 4.88 -5.47 -8.23
CA GLU A 75 5.12 -4.54 -7.13
C GLU A 75 4.33 -4.94 -5.89
N GLY A 76 3.02 -5.22 -6.05
CA GLY A 76 2.19 -5.68 -4.95
C GLY A 76 2.68 -6.98 -4.31
N MET A 77 3.05 -7.96 -5.13
CA MET A 77 3.59 -9.23 -4.65
C MET A 77 4.95 -9.05 -3.95
N LEU A 78 5.84 -8.21 -4.48
CA LEU A 78 7.12 -7.90 -3.86
C LEU A 78 6.95 -7.20 -2.52
N ILE A 79 6.06 -6.20 -2.44
CA ILE A 79 5.76 -5.50 -1.20
C ILE A 79 5.25 -6.50 -0.16
N GLN A 80 4.32 -7.39 -0.53
CA GLN A 80 3.81 -8.40 0.39
C GLN A 80 4.92 -9.35 0.88
N MET A 81 5.75 -9.85 -0.04
CA MET A 81 6.85 -10.76 0.31
C MET A 81 7.96 -10.08 1.14
N ALA A 82 8.15 -8.77 0.94
CA ALA A 82 9.08 -7.97 1.73
C ALA A 82 8.53 -7.67 3.14
N GLN A 83 7.23 -7.37 3.25
CA GLN A 83 6.55 -7.17 4.54
C GLN A 83 6.51 -8.46 5.38
N THR A 84 6.35 -9.62 4.74
CA THR A 84 6.42 -10.92 5.43
C THR A 84 7.86 -11.37 5.74
N GLY A 85 8.88 -10.60 5.32
CA GLY A 85 10.29 -10.92 5.54
C GLY A 85 10.76 -12.15 4.75
N GLN A 86 9.99 -12.59 3.76
CA GLN A 86 10.26 -13.79 2.98
C GLN A 86 11.36 -13.56 1.92
N ILE A 87 11.62 -12.29 1.58
CA ILE A 87 12.73 -11.90 0.70
C ILE A 87 13.83 -11.25 1.55
N GLN A 88 14.89 -12.01 1.83
CA GLN A 88 16.10 -11.51 2.51
C GLN A 88 17.24 -11.18 1.53
N SER A 89 17.07 -11.47 0.25
CA SER A 89 18.10 -11.29 -0.78
C SER A 89 17.59 -10.44 -1.94
N LYS A 90 18.51 -9.72 -2.60
CA LYS A 90 18.19 -8.88 -3.75
C LYS A 90 17.62 -9.74 -4.89
N LEU A 91 16.40 -9.44 -5.30
CA LEU A 91 15.75 -10.05 -6.45
C LEU A 91 16.45 -9.59 -7.73
N SER A 92 16.95 -10.55 -8.51
CA SER A 92 17.55 -10.32 -9.83
C SER A 92 16.48 -10.26 -10.93
N GLU A 93 16.89 -9.76 -12.11
CA GLU A 93 16.02 -9.69 -13.29
C GLU A 93 15.37 -11.04 -13.64
N ASP A 94 16.15 -12.13 -13.67
CA ASP A 94 15.64 -13.46 -14.00
C ASP A 94 14.56 -13.94 -13.02
N GLN A 95 14.73 -13.65 -11.73
CA GLN A 95 13.74 -14.00 -10.72
C GLN A 95 12.46 -13.20 -10.87
N LEU A 96 12.57 -11.91 -11.22
CA LEU A 96 11.43 -11.04 -11.53
C LEU A 96 10.65 -11.58 -12.75
N ILE A 97 11.36 -11.99 -13.80
CA ILE A 97 10.75 -12.56 -15.03
C ILE A 97 10.10 -13.92 -14.72
N GLY A 98 10.75 -14.78 -13.95
CA GLY A 98 10.19 -16.07 -13.53
C GLY A 98 8.92 -15.91 -12.68
N LEU A 99 8.91 -14.92 -11.77
CA LEU A 99 7.72 -14.55 -11.01
C LEU A 99 6.62 -14.00 -11.92
N LEU A 100 6.95 -13.11 -12.87
CA LEU A 100 6.01 -12.58 -13.86
C LEU A 100 5.32 -13.70 -14.63
N SER A 101 6.10 -14.65 -15.15
CA SER A 101 5.60 -15.77 -15.95
C SER A 101 4.64 -16.65 -15.13
N ARG A 102 5.05 -17.02 -13.91
CA ARG A 102 4.22 -17.81 -12.99
C ARG A 102 2.93 -17.09 -12.57
N VAL A 103 3.00 -15.79 -12.33
CA VAL A 103 1.82 -14.97 -11.99
C VAL A 103 0.86 -14.93 -13.18
N THR A 104 1.35 -14.70 -14.39
CA THR A 104 0.49 -14.71 -15.58
C THR A 104 -0.21 -16.05 -15.79
N GLU A 105 0.46 -17.18 -15.59
CA GLU A 105 -0.17 -18.50 -15.67
C GLU A 105 -1.19 -18.75 -14.55
N LYS A 106 -0.87 -18.36 -13.32
CA LYS A 106 -1.77 -18.56 -12.17
C LYS A 106 -3.02 -17.69 -12.24
N THR A 107 -2.89 -16.44 -12.69
CA THR A 107 -4.01 -15.53 -12.87
C THR A 107 -4.98 -16.04 -13.93
N GLN A 108 -4.50 -16.69 -15.00
CA GLN A 108 -5.38 -17.31 -15.99
C GLN A 108 -6.15 -18.54 -15.48
N LYS A 109 -5.65 -19.22 -14.44
CA LYS A 109 -6.28 -20.46 -13.92
C LYS A 109 -7.24 -20.26 -12.74
N LYS A 110 -7.38 -19.04 -12.18
CA LYS A 110 -8.04 -18.82 -10.87
C LYS A 110 -9.43 -18.17 -10.86
N THR A 111 -10.09 -17.94 -11.99
CA THR A 111 -11.46 -17.37 -12.03
C THR A 111 -12.57 -18.43 -12.00
N THR A 112 -12.52 -19.37 -11.05
CA THR A 112 -13.71 -20.15 -10.66
C THR A 112 -13.99 -19.88 -9.19
N VAL A 113 -14.75 -18.82 -8.94
CA VAL A 113 -15.41 -18.60 -7.66
C VAL A 113 -16.75 -19.33 -7.74
N LYS A 114 -16.82 -20.56 -7.21
CA LYS A 114 -18.10 -21.25 -6.98
C LYS A 114 -18.82 -20.52 -5.84
N PHE A 115 -19.75 -19.64 -6.20
CA PHE A 115 -20.67 -19.03 -5.24
C PHE A 115 -21.71 -20.07 -4.81
N ASP A 116 -21.57 -20.64 -3.61
CA ASP A 116 -22.61 -21.48 -3.02
C ASP A 116 -23.65 -20.58 -2.33
N ARG A 117 -24.74 -20.26 -3.04
CA ARG A 117 -25.83 -19.35 -2.61
C ARG A 117 -26.84 -20.01 -1.64
N ARG A 118 -26.43 -20.95 -0.80
CA ARG A 118 -27.35 -21.69 0.10
C ARG A 118 -27.08 -21.56 1.60
N ARG A 119 -26.54 -20.43 2.06
CA ARG A 119 -26.31 -20.18 3.50
C ARG A 119 -26.92 -18.87 4.02
N ALA A 120 -27.97 -18.35 3.40
CA ALA A 120 -28.62 -17.10 3.81
C ALA A 120 -30.13 -17.24 4.10
N GLN A 121 -30.60 -18.41 4.55
CA GLN A 121 -32.03 -18.62 4.88
C GLN A 121 -32.25 -19.38 6.20
N LEU A 122 -31.37 -19.27 7.20
CA LEU A 122 -31.51 -20.04 8.45
C LEU A 122 -31.43 -19.20 9.73
N ASP A 123 -31.72 -17.90 9.69
CA ASP A 123 -31.64 -17.06 10.90
C ASP A 123 -32.68 -15.93 10.97
N ASP A 124 -33.94 -16.21 10.60
CA ASP A 124 -35.02 -15.23 10.74
C ASP A 124 -36.38 -15.91 11.03
N SER A 125 -36.43 -16.70 12.10
CA SER A 125 -37.70 -17.23 12.64
C SER A 125 -37.58 -17.42 14.15
N ASP A 126 -37.54 -16.29 14.85
CA ASP A 126 -37.82 -16.18 16.29
C ASP A 126 -38.65 -14.89 16.48
N GLU A 127 -39.95 -14.94 16.15
CA GLU A 127 -40.96 -13.98 16.60
C GLU A 127 -42.38 -14.51 16.32
N ASP A 128 -42.95 -15.23 17.31
CA ASP A 128 -44.32 -15.09 17.86
C ASP A 128 -44.50 -15.98 19.11
#